data_AF-A0A1R4JZT9-F1
#
_entry.id   AF-A0A1R4JZT9-F1
#
_cell.length_a   1.000
_cell.length_b   1.000
_cell.length_c   1.000
_cell.angle_alpha   90.00
_cell.angle_beta   90.00
_cell.angle_gamma   90.00
#
_symmetry.space_group_name_H-M   'P 1'
#
loop_
_entity.id
_entity.type
_entity.pdbx_description
1 polymer ?
#
loop_
_entity_poly.entity_id
_entity_poly.type
_entity_poly.pdbx_seq_one_letter_code
_entity_poly.pdbx_strand_id
1 'polypeptide(L)'
;MAFCKFVQTYKMQRLLLIILTSIFLITSCRKSTPEGILPEQTMVELMSEVHLVDGYLSTLSIDSSRKIINSLYGHIFDKYQLDSAGFQKNVDYYLGNPTLSKKLYGTINQSMTQRDAEFRRADSTIQAIRNDSIQRIQYYTKLASEQRSLILEAKLDTVPLSFDKYHREFIARVGINVRADNGRTNNSKPNAKNVQSGSVSATPIRNPSAGPDKKKEPAEHAAEATTDN
;
A
#
# COMPACT_ATOMS: atom_id res chain seq x y z
N MET A 1 -60.90 -57.04 22.75
CA MET A 1 -59.54 -56.51 22.48
C MET A 1 -59.53 -55.21 21.67
N ALA A 2 -60.56 -54.35 21.77
CA ALA A 2 -60.64 -53.10 21.00
C ALA A 2 -60.14 -51.86 21.78
N PHE A 3 -60.18 -51.89 23.12
CA PHE A 3 -59.79 -50.76 23.95
C PHE A 3 -58.28 -50.45 23.92
N CYS A 4 -57.41 -51.46 23.83
CA CYS A 4 -55.95 -51.24 23.80
C CYS A 4 -55.49 -50.53 22.52
N LYS A 5 -56.19 -50.73 21.39
CA LYS A 5 -55.89 -50.05 20.11
C LYS A 5 -56.23 -48.56 20.16
N PHE A 6 -57.35 -48.20 20.79
CA PHE A 6 -57.76 -46.81 21.02
C PHE A 6 -56.80 -46.07 21.96
N VAL A 7 -56.27 -46.80 22.96
CA VAL A 7 -55.29 -46.26 23.91
C VAL A 7 -53.93 -45.96 23.22
N GLN A 8 -53.55 -46.77 22.24
CA GLN A 8 -52.32 -46.58 21.47
C GLN A 8 -52.40 -45.41 20.48
N THR A 9 -53.55 -45.16 19.86
CA THR A 9 -53.73 -44.05 18.92
C THR A 9 -53.65 -42.68 19.59
N TYR A 10 -54.19 -42.50 20.80
CA TYR A 10 -54.06 -41.22 21.51
C TYR A 10 -52.61 -40.95 21.97
N LYS A 11 -51.84 -42.01 22.28
CA LYS A 11 -50.45 -41.89 22.76
C LYS A 11 -49.50 -41.44 21.65
N MET A 12 -49.71 -41.92 20.42
CA MET A 12 -48.95 -41.51 19.24
C MET A 12 -49.35 -40.11 18.73
N GLN A 13 -50.63 -39.76 18.84
CA GLN A 13 -51.14 -38.43 18.47
C GLN A 13 -50.63 -37.32 19.43
N ARG A 14 -50.52 -37.62 20.73
CA ARG A 14 -49.89 -36.71 21.71
C ARG A 14 -48.39 -36.53 21.46
N LEU A 15 -47.69 -37.59 21.03
CA LEU A 15 -46.27 -37.52 20.67
C LEU A 15 -46.06 -36.66 19.41
N LEU A 16 -46.90 -36.81 18.38
CA LEU A 16 -46.85 -35.99 17.17
C LEU A 16 -47.09 -34.51 17.44
N LEU A 17 -48.04 -34.17 18.34
CA LEU A 17 -48.26 -32.79 18.74
C LEU A 17 -47.05 -32.18 19.46
N ILE A 18 -46.36 -32.96 20.30
CA ILE A 18 -45.14 -32.49 21.00
C ILE A 18 -43.97 -32.28 20.03
N ILE A 19 -43.82 -33.18 19.04
CA ILE A 19 -42.77 -33.04 18.03
C ILE A 19 -43.06 -31.84 17.11
N LEU A 20 -44.33 -31.64 16.72
CA LEU A 20 -44.74 -30.52 15.90
C LEU A 20 -44.55 -29.18 16.60
N THR A 21 -44.88 -29.07 17.89
CA THR A 21 -44.63 -27.85 18.67
C THR A 21 -43.14 -27.62 18.89
N SER A 22 -42.35 -28.67 19.14
CA SER A 22 -40.89 -28.58 19.26
C SER A 22 -40.24 -28.03 17.98
N ILE A 23 -40.65 -28.51 16.80
CA ILE A 23 -40.16 -28.01 15.51
C ILE A 23 -40.56 -26.54 15.29
N PHE A 24 -41.77 -26.16 15.70
CA PHE A 24 -42.24 -24.77 15.60
C PHE A 24 -41.47 -23.82 16.53
N LEU A 25 -41.13 -24.27 17.74
CA LEU A 25 -40.30 -23.49 18.67
C LEU A 25 -38.87 -23.29 18.16
N ILE A 26 -38.27 -24.30 17.51
CA ILE A 26 -36.91 -24.21 16.94
C ILE A 26 -36.87 -23.26 15.72
N THR A 27 -37.93 -23.27 14.89
CA THR A 27 -38.00 -22.42 13.69
C THR A 27 -38.39 -20.96 13.99
N SER A 28 -39.06 -20.70 15.12
CA SER A 28 -39.46 -19.34 15.53
C SER A 28 -38.31 -18.46 16.02
N CYS A 29 -37.12 -19.02 16.28
CA CYS A 29 -35.95 -18.27 16.73
C CYS A 29 -35.07 -17.79 15.56
N ARG A 30 -35.68 -17.43 14.43
CA ARG A 30 -34.99 -16.68 13.37
C ARG A 30 -35.07 -15.20 13.69
N LYS A 31 -33.91 -14.61 14.00
CA LYS A 31 -33.72 -13.16 14.03
C LYS A 31 -33.99 -12.66 12.61
N SER A 32 -35.23 -12.31 12.31
CA SER A 32 -35.58 -11.72 11.02
C SER A 32 -34.89 -10.36 10.95
N THR A 33 -34.08 -10.17 9.91
CA THR A 33 -33.63 -8.84 9.54
C THR A 33 -34.88 -8.00 9.23
N PRO A 34 -34.98 -6.76 9.73
CA PRO A 34 -36.11 -5.90 9.45
C PRO A 34 -36.21 -5.67 7.94
N GLU A 35 -37.43 -5.50 7.45
CA GLU A 35 -37.67 -5.22 6.04
C GLU A 35 -37.00 -3.91 5.61
N GLY A 36 -36.31 -3.94 4.47
CA GLY A 36 -35.54 -2.81 3.93
C GLY A 36 -34.12 -2.66 4.51
N ILE A 37 -33.61 -3.64 5.25
CA ILE A 37 -32.18 -3.72 5.60
C ILE A 37 -31.44 -4.60 4.58
N LEU A 38 -30.34 -4.08 4.05
CA LEU A 38 -29.46 -4.76 3.12
C LEU A 38 -28.84 -6.00 3.78
N PRO A 39 -28.52 -7.05 3.00
CA PRO A 39 -27.70 -8.15 3.48
C PRO A 39 -26.31 -7.66 3.93
N GLU A 40 -25.72 -8.33 4.92
CA GLU A 40 -24.40 -7.96 5.47
C GLU A 40 -23.33 -7.88 4.38
N GLN A 41 -23.33 -8.83 3.43
CA GLN A 41 -22.37 -8.84 2.32
C GLN A 41 -22.53 -7.62 1.40
N THR A 42 -23.77 -7.23 1.08
CA THR A 42 -24.05 -6.03 0.28
C THR A 42 -23.67 -4.77 1.04
N MET A 43 -23.92 -4.72 2.35
CA MET A 43 -23.51 -3.60 3.20
C MET A 43 -21.99 -3.46 3.28
N VAL A 44 -21.25 -4.56 3.36
CA VAL A 44 -19.77 -4.55 3.29
C VAL A 44 -19.31 -3.93 1.97
N GLU A 45 -19.91 -4.31 0.84
CA GLU A 45 -19.54 -3.77 -0.47
C GLU A 45 -19.85 -2.28 -0.56
N LEU A 46 -21.08 -1.89 -0.19
CA LEU A 46 -21.54 -0.49 -0.15
C LEU A 46 -20.61 0.38 0.69
N MET A 47 -20.35 -0.01 1.95
CA MET A 47 -19.49 0.76 2.84
C MET A 47 -18.03 0.80 2.35
N SER A 48 -17.56 -0.27 1.69
CA SER A 48 -16.22 -0.25 1.08
C SER A 48 -16.13 0.78 -0.04
N GLU A 49 -17.17 0.93 -0.86
CA GLU A 49 -17.22 1.94 -1.94
C GLU A 49 -17.37 3.36 -1.38
N VAL A 50 -18.22 3.54 -0.37
CA VAL A 50 -18.36 4.83 0.34
C VAL A 50 -17.00 5.27 0.89
N HIS A 51 -16.29 4.40 1.60
CA HIS A 51 -14.97 4.73 2.13
C HIS A 51 -13.91 4.96 1.04
N LEU A 52 -14.02 4.30 -0.11
CA LEU A 52 -13.14 4.56 -1.26
C LEU A 52 -13.40 5.96 -1.84
N VAL A 53 -14.67 6.32 -1.99
CA VAL A 53 -15.09 7.66 -2.45
C VAL A 53 -14.67 8.73 -1.45
N ASP A 54 -14.87 8.52 -0.15
CA ASP A 54 -14.40 9.45 0.89
C ASP A 54 -12.89 9.60 0.88
N GLY A 55 -12.16 8.49 0.73
CA GLY A 55 -10.72 8.49 0.55
C GLY A 55 -10.31 9.32 -0.67
N TYR A 56 -10.97 9.15 -1.81
CA TYR A 56 -10.72 9.95 -3.01
C TYR A 56 -11.03 11.44 -2.79
N LEU A 57 -12.20 11.77 -2.23
CA LEU A 57 -12.61 13.14 -1.95
C LEU A 57 -11.64 13.83 -0.99
N SER A 58 -11.02 13.09 -0.06
CA SER A 58 -10.01 13.62 0.86
C SER A 58 -8.71 14.06 0.18
N THR A 59 -8.43 13.55 -1.03
CA THR A 59 -7.24 13.95 -1.81
C THR A 59 -7.45 15.24 -2.60
N LEU A 60 -8.69 15.71 -2.72
CA LEU A 60 -9.06 16.88 -3.51
C LEU A 60 -9.17 18.14 -2.63
N SER A 61 -9.05 19.31 -3.27
CA SER A 61 -9.40 20.57 -2.60
C SER A 61 -10.89 20.64 -2.28
N ILE A 62 -11.25 21.36 -1.22
CA ILE A 62 -12.65 21.47 -0.72
C ILE A 62 -13.60 21.95 -1.83
N ASP A 63 -13.17 22.90 -2.67
CA ASP A 63 -14.01 23.43 -3.75
C ASP A 63 -14.23 22.42 -4.88
N SER A 64 -13.26 21.54 -5.11
CA SER A 64 -13.36 20.49 -6.13
C SER A 64 -14.22 19.34 -5.63
N SER A 65 -14.00 18.90 -4.38
CA SER A 65 -14.77 17.81 -3.79
C SER A 65 -16.25 18.15 -3.68
N ARG A 66 -16.62 19.38 -3.30
CA ARG A 66 -18.02 19.84 -3.27
C ARG A 66 -18.74 19.77 -4.61
N LYS A 67 -18.04 19.95 -5.73
CA LYS A 67 -18.65 19.89 -7.06
C LYS A 67 -19.01 18.46 -7.47
N ILE A 68 -18.22 17.48 -7.04
CA ILE A 68 -18.34 16.11 -7.51
C ILE A 68 -19.02 15.17 -6.50
N ILE A 69 -19.02 15.50 -5.20
CA ILE A 69 -19.53 14.64 -4.13
C ILE A 69 -20.94 14.10 -4.40
N ASN A 70 -21.86 14.97 -4.83
CA ASN A 70 -23.24 14.59 -5.12
C ASN A 70 -23.33 13.58 -6.28
N SER A 71 -22.47 13.72 -7.30
CA SER A 71 -22.43 12.79 -8.42
C SER A 71 -21.87 11.43 -7.98
N LEU A 72 -20.79 11.41 -7.19
CA LEU A 72 -20.20 10.15 -6.74
C LEU A 72 -21.14 9.37 -5.82
N TYR A 73 -21.75 10.04 -4.84
CA TYR A 73 -22.73 9.41 -3.96
C TYR A 73 -24.01 9.03 -4.70
N GLY A 74 -24.44 9.81 -5.70
CA GLY A 74 -25.55 9.47 -6.58
C GLY A 74 -25.34 8.13 -7.29
N HIS A 75 -24.15 7.91 -7.86
CA HIS A 75 -23.81 6.64 -8.51
C HIS A 75 -23.83 5.44 -7.54
N ILE A 76 -23.37 5.63 -6.30
CA ILE A 76 -23.43 4.59 -5.27
C ILE A 76 -24.90 4.26 -4.94
N PHE A 77 -25.71 5.28 -4.71
CA PHE A 77 -27.14 5.11 -4.39
C PHE A 77 -27.91 4.42 -5.52
N ASP A 78 -27.62 4.77 -6.78
CA ASP A 78 -28.19 4.10 -7.95
C ASP A 78 -27.76 2.63 -8.02
N LYS A 79 -26.47 2.33 -7.82
CA LYS A 79 -25.91 0.97 -7.88
C LYS A 79 -26.56 0.02 -6.86
N TYR A 80 -26.82 0.51 -5.65
CA TYR A 80 -27.40 -0.29 -4.57
C TYR A 80 -28.92 -0.11 -4.43
N GLN A 81 -29.54 0.67 -5.32
CA GLN A 81 -30.98 1.00 -5.31
C GLN A 81 -31.44 1.53 -3.95
N LEU A 82 -30.67 2.47 -3.39
CA LEU A 82 -30.94 3.12 -2.12
C LEU A 82 -31.28 4.60 -2.35
N ASP A 83 -32.17 5.12 -1.52
CA ASP A 83 -32.33 6.56 -1.31
C ASP A 83 -31.53 7.00 -0.07
N SER A 84 -31.42 8.30 0.14
CA SER A 84 -30.67 8.83 1.30
C SER A 84 -31.25 8.36 2.65
N ALA A 85 -32.58 8.19 2.73
CA ALA A 85 -33.24 7.70 3.94
C ALA A 85 -32.96 6.20 4.17
N GLY A 86 -33.01 5.38 3.12
CA GLY A 86 -32.67 3.97 3.13
C GLY A 86 -31.21 3.73 3.47
N PHE A 87 -30.30 4.55 2.94
CA PHE A 87 -28.89 4.53 3.34
C PHE A 87 -28.74 4.79 4.84
N GLN A 88 -29.33 5.88 5.36
CA GLN A 88 -29.27 6.20 6.78
C GLN A 88 -29.84 5.07 7.65
N LYS A 89 -30.98 4.50 7.27
CA LYS A 89 -31.60 3.37 7.97
C LYS A 89 -30.67 2.14 8.05
N ASN A 90 -29.96 1.85 6.96
CA ASN A 90 -29.01 0.74 6.91
C ASN A 90 -27.78 1.03 7.79
N VAL A 91 -27.23 2.24 7.70
CA VAL A 91 -26.11 2.67 8.55
C VAL A 91 -26.50 2.58 10.03
N ASP A 92 -27.66 3.10 10.41
CA ASP A 92 -28.14 3.07 11.81
C ASP A 92 -28.34 1.64 12.32
N TYR A 93 -28.82 0.73 11.48
CA TYR A 93 -29.00 -0.67 11.86
C TYR A 93 -27.66 -1.37 12.16
N TYR A 94 -26.67 -1.20 11.28
CA TYR A 94 -25.39 -1.88 11.40
C TYR A 94 -24.45 -1.20 12.41
N LEU A 95 -24.46 0.13 12.47
CA LEU A 95 -23.61 0.91 13.37
C LEU A 95 -24.22 1.13 14.75
N GLY A 96 -25.54 1.06 14.88
CA GLY A 96 -26.25 1.21 16.16
C GLY A 96 -26.01 0.05 17.14
N ASN A 97 -25.52 -1.10 16.65
CA ASN A 97 -25.12 -2.23 17.50
C ASN A 97 -23.60 -2.43 17.47
N PRO A 98 -22.87 -2.24 18.59
CA PRO A 98 -21.42 -2.39 18.64
C PRO A 98 -20.91 -3.76 18.18
N THR A 99 -21.66 -4.84 18.44
CA THR A 99 -21.27 -6.19 18.02
C THR A 99 -21.40 -6.37 16.51
N LEU A 100 -22.46 -5.85 15.90
CA LEU A 100 -22.65 -5.89 14.45
C LEU A 100 -21.65 -4.98 13.73
N SER A 101 -21.44 -3.77 14.25
CA SER A 101 -20.47 -2.81 13.74
C SER A 101 -19.05 -3.38 13.73
N LYS A 102 -18.61 -3.99 14.84
CA LYS A 102 -17.29 -4.64 14.92
C LYS A 102 -17.13 -5.75 13.88
N LYS A 103 -18.17 -6.56 13.67
CA LYS A 103 -18.16 -7.63 12.67
C LYS A 103 -18.06 -7.04 11.25
N LEU A 104 -18.92 -6.07 10.94
CA LEU A 104 -18.99 -5.39 9.65
C LEU A 104 -17.63 -4.78 9.27
N TYR A 105 -17.06 -3.95 10.15
CA TYR A 105 -15.75 -3.32 9.90
C TYR A 105 -14.61 -4.34 9.83
N GLY A 106 -14.69 -5.45 10.58
CA GLY A 106 -13.74 -6.55 10.44
C GLY A 106 -13.72 -7.12 9.03
N THR A 107 -14.90 -7.35 8.44
CA THR A 107 -15.03 -7.85 7.06
C THR A 107 -14.66 -6.80 6.02
N ILE A 108 -15.01 -5.53 6.21
CA ILE A 108 -14.60 -4.41 5.34
C ILE A 108 -13.07 -4.33 5.28
N ASN A 109 -12.40 -4.30 6.43
CA ASN A 109 -10.94 -4.20 6.51
C ASN A 109 -10.26 -5.41 5.84
N GLN A 110 -10.82 -6.60 6.04
CA GLN A 110 -10.31 -7.81 5.37
C GLN A 110 -10.45 -7.71 3.85
N SER A 111 -11.62 -7.30 3.34
CA SER A 111 -11.89 -7.11 1.91
C SER A 111 -10.95 -6.06 1.31
N MET A 112 -10.78 -4.91 1.96
CA MET A 112 -9.86 -3.85 1.51
C MET A 112 -8.41 -4.32 1.50
N THR A 113 -7.96 -5.01 2.55
CA THR A 113 -6.58 -5.53 2.61
C THR A 113 -6.29 -6.53 1.49
N GLN A 114 -7.28 -7.36 1.13
CA GLN A 114 -7.16 -8.30 0.02
C GLN A 114 -7.03 -7.57 -1.32
N ARG A 115 -7.92 -6.60 -1.59
CA ARG A 115 -7.87 -5.77 -2.81
C ARG A 115 -6.55 -5.01 -2.91
N ASP A 116 -6.08 -4.40 -1.82
CA ASP A 116 -4.80 -3.69 -1.78
C ASP A 116 -3.62 -4.60 -2.09
N ALA A 117 -3.63 -5.84 -1.55
CA ALA A 117 -2.59 -6.81 -1.84
C ALA A 117 -2.59 -7.23 -3.31
N GLU A 118 -3.76 -7.37 -3.94
CA GLU A 118 -3.89 -7.65 -5.37
C GLU A 118 -3.36 -6.49 -6.22
N PHE A 119 -3.75 -5.25 -5.91
CA PHE A 119 -3.23 -4.06 -6.60
C PHE A 119 -1.72 -3.91 -6.48
N ARG A 120 -1.15 -4.13 -5.29
CA ARG A 120 0.31 -4.08 -5.07
C ARG A 120 1.06 -5.14 -5.88
N ARG A 121 0.51 -6.35 -6.01
CA ARG A 121 1.11 -7.41 -6.84
C ARG A 121 1.10 -7.02 -8.31
N ALA A 122 -0.01 -6.48 -8.81
CA ALA A 122 -0.12 -6.01 -10.18
C ALA A 122 0.80 -4.81 -10.46
N ASP A 123 0.91 -3.86 -9.54
CA ASP A 123 1.80 -2.71 -9.70
C ASP A 123 3.28 -3.13 -9.68
N SER A 124 3.67 -4.06 -8.79
CA SER A 124 5.05 -4.55 -8.68
C SER A 124 5.63 -5.04 -10.01
N THR A 125 4.86 -5.78 -10.81
CA THR A 125 5.33 -6.29 -12.10
C THR A 125 5.51 -5.17 -13.12
N ILE A 126 4.58 -4.22 -13.17
CA ILE A 126 4.66 -3.04 -14.04
C ILE A 126 5.87 -2.18 -13.66
N GLN A 127 6.09 -1.98 -12.36
CA GLN A 127 7.21 -1.19 -11.86
C GLN A 127 8.56 -1.86 -12.14
N ALA A 128 8.64 -3.19 -12.05
CA ALA A 128 9.86 -3.92 -12.42
C ALA A 128 10.24 -3.69 -13.90
N ILE A 129 9.26 -3.79 -14.81
CA ILE A 129 9.46 -3.54 -16.25
C ILE A 129 9.88 -2.09 -16.50
N ARG A 130 9.18 -1.14 -15.87
CA ARG A 130 9.50 0.29 -15.98
C ARG A 130 10.91 0.56 -15.50
N ASN A 131 11.29 0.02 -14.35
CA ASN A 131 12.61 0.21 -13.76
C ASN A 131 13.72 -0.36 -14.64
N ASP A 132 13.52 -1.53 -15.26
CA ASP A 132 14.48 -2.10 -16.22
C ASP A 132 14.75 -1.13 -17.39
N SER A 133 13.68 -0.61 -18.00
CA SER A 133 13.80 0.34 -19.11
C SER A 133 14.51 1.64 -18.70
N ILE A 134 14.23 2.16 -17.50
CA ILE A 134 14.85 3.37 -16.96
C ILE A 134 16.34 3.13 -16.71
N GLN A 135 16.71 2.01 -16.08
CA GLN A 135 18.10 1.66 -15.80
C GLN A 135 18.92 1.56 -17.09
N ARG A 136 18.34 0.95 -18.12
CA ARG A 136 18.97 0.84 -19.43
C ARG A 136 19.21 2.20 -20.08
N ILE A 137 18.22 3.09 -20.06
CA ILE A 137 18.37 4.45 -20.60
C ILE A 137 19.41 5.24 -19.81
N GLN A 138 19.40 5.12 -18.47
CA GLN A 138 20.39 5.77 -17.60
C GLN A 138 21.81 5.31 -17.92
N TYR A 139 22.00 4.00 -18.15
CA TYR A 139 23.28 3.45 -18.57
C TYR A 139 23.79 4.06 -19.88
N TYR A 140 22.96 4.09 -20.92
CA TYR A 140 23.37 4.67 -22.21
C TYR A 140 23.62 6.17 -22.12
N THR A 141 22.81 6.89 -21.33
CA THR A 141 22.99 8.32 -21.11
C THR A 141 24.33 8.60 -20.43
N LYS A 142 24.69 7.81 -19.41
CA LYS A 142 26.00 7.89 -18.75
C LYS A 142 27.13 7.64 -19.75
N LEU A 143 27.06 6.56 -20.52
CA LEU A 143 28.09 6.23 -21.51
C LEU A 143 28.27 7.34 -22.56
N ALA A 144 27.18 7.89 -23.07
CA ALA A 144 27.22 9.01 -24.02
C ALA A 144 27.85 10.26 -23.40
N SER A 145 27.55 10.55 -22.13
CA SER A 145 28.16 11.67 -21.40
C SER A 145 29.66 11.48 -21.17
N GLU A 146 30.11 10.27 -20.86
CA GLU A 146 31.53 9.92 -20.70
C GLU A 146 32.29 10.01 -22.02
N GLN A 147 31.71 9.50 -23.11
CA GLN A 147 32.30 9.65 -24.44
C GLN A 147 32.44 11.12 -24.84
N ARG A 148 31.40 11.91 -24.56
CA ARG A 148 31.41 13.35 -24.83
C ARG A 148 32.50 14.08 -24.03
N SER A 149 32.67 13.76 -22.74
CA SER A 149 33.73 14.38 -21.93
C SER A 149 35.12 13.97 -22.42
N LEU A 150 35.34 12.72 -22.83
CA LEU A 150 36.62 12.30 -23.40
C LEU A 150 36.97 13.04 -24.69
N ILE A 151 36.00 13.40 -25.52
CA ILE A 151 36.22 14.14 -26.77
C ILE A 151 36.48 15.63 -26.49
N LEU A 152 35.67 16.24 -25.63
CA LEU A 152 35.70 17.70 -25.41
C LEU A 152 36.74 18.13 -24.36
N GLU A 153 37.03 17.26 -23.40
CA GLU A 153 37.89 17.54 -22.24
C GLU A 153 39.21 16.76 -22.30
N ALA A 154 39.60 16.27 -23.48
CA ALA A 154 40.87 15.59 -23.68
C ALA A 154 42.05 16.47 -23.23
N LYS A 155 42.58 16.21 -22.03
CA LYS A 155 43.84 16.79 -21.58
C LYS A 155 44.97 15.98 -22.21
N LEU A 156 45.92 16.68 -22.83
CA LEU A 156 47.13 16.04 -23.34
C LEU A 156 47.91 15.47 -22.16
N ASP A 157 48.11 14.15 -22.14
CA ASP A 157 48.91 13.50 -21.11
C ASP A 157 50.35 14.03 -21.18
N THR A 158 50.78 14.77 -20.16
CA THR A 158 52.17 15.27 -20.04
C THR A 158 53.14 14.21 -19.50
N VAL A 159 52.62 13.06 -19.07
CA VAL A 159 53.42 11.96 -18.50
C VAL A 159 53.81 10.97 -19.60
N PRO A 160 55.11 10.61 -19.73
CA PRO A 160 55.53 9.64 -20.74
C PRO A 160 54.85 8.29 -20.54
N LEU A 161 54.43 7.67 -21.65
CA LEU A 161 53.78 6.36 -21.66
C LEU A 161 54.81 5.27 -21.34
N SER A 162 55.01 4.98 -20.05
CA SER A 162 55.84 3.86 -19.59
C SER A 162 55.05 2.54 -19.65
N PHE A 163 55.76 1.44 -19.91
CA PHE A 163 55.21 0.08 -19.95
C PHE A 163 54.38 -0.26 -18.71
N ASP A 164 54.86 0.10 -17.51
CA ASP A 164 54.14 -0.18 -16.25
C ASP A 164 52.84 0.62 -16.11
N LYS A 165 52.81 1.86 -16.62
CA LYS A 165 51.60 2.69 -16.62
C LYS A 165 50.58 2.09 -17.58
N TYR A 166 51.02 1.75 -18.80
CA TYR A 166 50.16 1.13 -19.81
C TYR A 166 49.61 -0.22 -19.32
N HIS A 167 50.45 -1.07 -18.72
CA HIS A 167 50.02 -2.35 -18.17
C HIS A 167 48.96 -2.17 -17.07
N ARG A 168 49.16 -1.26 -16.11
CA ARG A 168 48.16 -0.99 -15.05
C ARG A 168 46.83 -0.47 -15.61
N GLU A 169 46.89 0.51 -16.52
CA GLU A 169 45.70 1.07 -17.19
C GLU A 169 44.95 0.00 -17.99
N PHE A 170 45.68 -0.83 -18.74
CA PHE A 170 45.12 -1.94 -19.50
C PHE A 170 44.42 -2.94 -18.57
N ILE A 171 45.11 -3.40 -17.53
CA ILE A 171 44.61 -4.37 -16.54
C ILE A 171 43.38 -3.84 -15.81
N ALA A 172 43.37 -2.56 -15.43
CA ALA A 172 42.20 -1.89 -14.85
C ALA A 172 41.03 -1.81 -15.83
N ARG A 173 41.27 -1.45 -17.11
CA ARG A 173 40.24 -1.37 -18.16
C ARG A 173 39.60 -2.72 -18.48
N VAL A 174 40.38 -3.80 -18.48
CA VAL A 174 39.85 -5.16 -18.75
C VAL A 174 39.21 -5.79 -17.52
N GLY A 175 39.11 -5.08 -16.40
CA GLY A 175 38.45 -5.54 -15.17
C GLY A 175 39.19 -6.68 -14.46
N ILE A 176 40.42 -6.99 -14.87
CA ILE A 176 41.28 -7.95 -14.18
C ILE A 176 41.90 -7.18 -13.01
N ASN A 177 41.22 -7.14 -11.87
CA ASN A 177 41.86 -6.67 -10.65
C ASN A 177 42.88 -7.71 -10.21
N VAL A 178 44.09 -7.65 -10.76
CA VAL A 178 45.22 -8.36 -10.19
C VAL A 178 45.44 -7.72 -8.83
N ARG A 179 44.94 -8.36 -7.76
CA ARG A 179 45.48 -8.16 -6.42
C ARG A 179 46.94 -8.55 -6.54
N ALA A 180 47.79 -7.57 -6.84
CA ALA A 180 49.22 -7.72 -6.85
C ALA A 180 49.65 -7.91 -5.40
N ASP A 181 49.47 -9.13 -4.91
CA ASP A 181 50.04 -9.60 -3.67
C ASP A 181 51.52 -9.84 -3.95
N ASN A 182 52.29 -8.76 -3.98
CA ASN A 182 53.74 -8.84 -4.10
C ASN A 182 54.37 -8.04 -2.97
N GLY A 183 54.71 -8.77 -1.90
CA GLY A 183 55.77 -8.37 -1.01
C GLY A 183 57.06 -8.15 -1.80
N ARG A 184 57.47 -6.89 -1.95
CA ARG A 184 58.86 -6.43 -1.91
C ARG A 184 58.92 -4.90 -1.94
N THR A 185 59.28 -4.37 -0.78
CA THR A 185 59.96 -3.10 -0.48
C THR A 185 60.44 -2.25 -1.67
N ASN A 186 60.04 -0.98 -1.71
CA ASN A 186 61.02 0.11 -1.69
C ASN A 186 60.42 1.45 -1.26
N ASN A 187 61.13 2.11 -0.35
CA ASN A 187 60.81 3.41 0.21
C ASN A 187 60.81 4.49 -0.88
N SER A 188 59.64 5.02 -1.20
CA SER A 188 59.48 6.36 -1.76
C SER A 188 58.03 6.78 -1.56
N LYS A 189 57.78 7.50 -0.46
CA LYS A 189 56.53 8.23 -0.21
C LYS A 189 56.29 9.20 -1.38
N PRO A 190 55.17 9.14 -2.13
CA PRO A 190 54.68 10.33 -2.80
C PRO A 190 53.80 11.09 -1.81
N ASN A 191 54.13 12.36 -1.68
CA ASN A 191 53.47 13.38 -0.90
C ASN A 191 51.95 13.40 -1.17
N ALA A 192 51.19 13.54 -0.09
CA ALA A 192 49.76 13.79 -0.14
C ALA A 192 49.50 15.09 -0.91
N LYS A 193 48.87 15.01 -2.08
CA LYS A 193 47.95 16.02 -2.62
C LYS A 193 47.26 15.51 -3.89
N ASN A 194 45.95 15.27 -3.72
CA ASN A 194 44.89 15.58 -4.67
C ASN A 194 44.77 14.74 -5.95
N VAL A 195 44.09 13.58 -5.87
CA VAL A 195 43.13 13.10 -6.88
C VAL A 195 42.06 12.28 -6.17
N GLN A 196 40.87 12.86 -6.00
CA GLN A 196 39.68 12.13 -5.55
C GLN A 196 39.23 11.19 -6.69
N SER A 197 39.79 9.98 -6.74
CA SER A 197 39.29 8.94 -7.63
C SER A 197 37.97 8.41 -7.07
N GLY A 198 36.88 8.62 -7.80
CA GLY A 198 35.54 8.14 -7.43
C GLY A 198 35.53 6.62 -7.29
N SER A 199 35.52 6.15 -6.05
CA SER A 199 35.16 4.77 -5.73
C SER A 199 33.68 4.58 -6.03
N VAL A 200 33.35 3.78 -7.04
CA VAL A 200 32.02 3.18 -7.13
C VAL A 200 31.94 2.14 -6.01
N SER A 201 31.58 2.60 -4.80
CA SER A 201 31.11 1.73 -3.74
C SER A 201 29.78 1.15 -4.18
N ALA A 202 29.71 -0.18 -4.32
CA ALA A 202 28.44 -0.89 -4.35
C ALA A 202 27.66 -0.51 -3.08
N THR A 203 26.63 0.31 -3.26
CA THR A 203 25.76 0.71 -2.15
C THR A 203 24.77 -0.44 -1.91
N PRO A 204 24.57 -0.92 -0.68
CA PRO A 204 23.52 -1.88 -0.41
C PRO A 204 22.17 -1.23 -0.67
N ILE A 205 21.29 -1.94 -1.38
CA ILE A 205 19.92 -1.53 -1.68
C ILE A 205 19.19 -1.24 -0.36
N ARG A 206 18.87 0.03 -0.11
CA ARG A 206 18.00 0.44 1.00
C ARG A 206 16.55 0.40 0.52
N ASN A 207 15.74 -0.46 1.14
CA ASN A 207 14.29 -0.55 0.96
C ASN A 207 13.60 0.81 1.22
N PRO A 208 12.70 1.29 0.35
CA PRO A 208 11.87 2.46 0.63
C PRO A 208 10.57 2.02 1.31
N SER A 209 10.64 1.78 2.61
CA SER A 209 9.47 1.65 3.49
C SER A 209 9.73 2.44 4.76
N ALA A 210 9.60 3.77 4.67
CA ALA A 210 9.42 4.63 5.83
C ALA A 210 8.71 5.90 5.37
N GLY A 211 7.49 6.13 5.89
CA GLY A 211 6.72 7.36 5.68
C GLY A 211 7.38 8.58 6.34
N PRO A 212 6.84 9.80 6.11
CA PRO A 212 7.49 11.02 6.53
C PRO A 212 7.30 11.24 8.04
N ASP A 213 8.40 11.23 8.79
CA ASP A 213 8.43 11.70 10.17
C ASP A 213 8.69 13.20 10.24
N LYS A 214 8.03 13.83 11.22
CA LYS A 214 7.80 15.26 11.41
C LYS A 214 9.07 16.12 11.35
N LYS A 215 9.05 17.17 10.52
CA LYS A 215 9.98 18.31 10.66
C LYS A 215 9.62 19.13 11.88
N LYS A 216 10.60 19.32 12.75
CA LYS A 216 10.60 20.24 13.89
C LYS A 216 10.87 21.66 13.36
N GLU A 217 9.93 22.55 13.65
CA GLU A 217 9.93 23.98 13.38
C GLU A 217 10.95 24.70 14.30
N PRO A 218 11.77 25.65 13.80
CA PRO A 218 12.56 26.51 14.66
C PRO A 218 11.73 27.73 15.11
N ALA A 219 11.73 27.96 16.41
CA ALA A 219 11.02 29.04 17.09
C ALA A 219 11.47 30.43 16.61
N GLU A 220 10.47 31.21 16.20
CA GLU A 220 10.53 32.64 15.91
C GLU A 220 10.59 33.43 17.23
N HIS A 221 11.52 34.38 17.31
CA HIS A 221 11.66 35.32 18.42
C HIS A 221 10.45 36.27 18.46
N ALA A 222 9.60 36.13 19.48
CA ALA A 222 8.61 37.14 19.82
C ALA A 222 9.26 38.27 20.61
N ALA A 223 9.07 39.49 20.09
CA ALA A 223 9.31 40.74 20.78
C ALA A 223 8.25 40.94 21.88
N GLU A 224 8.68 41.32 23.07
CA GLU A 224 7.81 41.84 24.13
C GLU A 224 8.04 43.35 24.20
N ALA A 225 7.06 44.10 23.71
CA ALA A 225 6.98 45.55 23.87
C ALA A 225 6.23 45.83 25.17
N THR A 226 6.94 46.39 26.14
CA THR A 226 6.38 47.02 27.33
C THR A 226 5.59 48.27 26.92
N THR A 227 4.29 48.27 27.17
CA THR A 227 3.49 49.51 27.24
C THR A 227 3.44 49.96 28.70
N ASP A 228 4.18 51.02 29.01
CA ASP A 228 3.99 51.89 30.17
C ASP A 228 3.92 53.32 29.63
N ASN A 229 2.70 53.88 29.63
CA ASN A 229 2.33 55.30 29.76
C ASN A 229 0.84 55.49 29.50
#